data_AF-A0A9K3GR63-F1
#
_entry.id   AF-A0A9K3GR63-F1
#
_cell.length_a   1.000
_cell.length_b   1.000
_cell.length_c   1.000
_cell.angle_alpha   90.00
_cell.angle_beta   90.00
_cell.angle_gamma   90.00
#
_symmetry.space_group_name_H-M   'P 1'
#
loop_
_entity.id
_entity.type
_entity.pdbx_description
1 polymer ?
#
loop_
_entity_poly.entity_id
_entity_poly.type
_entity_poly.pdbx_seq_one_letter_code
_entity_poly.pdbx_strand_id
1 'polypeptide(L)' 'VVTVFSSPNYCYRIGNQAALMELSDNLAEKFLCFQPAPRPGKPDISRRVPEYFI' A
#
# COMPACT_ATOMS: atom_id res chain seq x y z
N VAL A 1 3.59 11.22 18.44
CA VAL A 1 2.42 11.09 17.55
C VAL A 1 2.89 10.40 16.29
N VAL A 2 2.22 9.32 15.87
CA VAL A 2 2.58 8.54 14.67
C VAL A 2 1.39 8.46 13.73
N THR A 3 1.64 8.45 12.43
CA THR A 3 0.63 8.18 11.40
C THR A 3 0.99 6.88 10.72
N VAL A 4 0.07 5.91 10.77
CA VAL A 4 0.25 4.60 10.13
C VAL A 4 -0.65 4.53 8.92
N PHE A 5 -0.07 4.18 7.77
CA PHE A 5 -0.81 4.03 6.52
C PHE A 5 -0.66 2.61 6.00
N SER A 6 -1.79 1.91 5.85
CA SER A 6 -1.82 0.46 5.61
C SER A 6 -2.12 0.06 4.17
N SER A 7 -2.27 1.02 3.24
CA SER A 7 -2.55 0.74 1.82
C SER A 7 -1.30 0.99 0.96
N PRO A 8 -0.60 -0.06 0.46
CA PRO A 8 0.60 0.13 -0.34
C PRO A 8 0.23 0.50 -1.78
N ASN A 9 1.00 1.38 -2.41
CA ASN A 9 0.70 1.96 -3.73
C ASN A 9 -0.74 2.49 -3.81
N TYR A 10 -1.06 3.45 -2.94
CA TYR A 10 -2.38 4.05 -2.83
C TYR A 10 -2.90 4.53 -4.18
N CYS A 11 -4.15 4.16 -4.47
CA CYS A 11 -4.83 4.40 -5.74
C CYS A 11 -4.07 3.93 -6.99
N TYR A 12 -3.10 3.01 -6.86
CA TYR A 12 -2.20 2.58 -7.93
C TYR A 12 -1.32 3.70 -8.53
N ARG A 13 -1.12 4.79 -7.80
CA ARG A 13 -0.41 5.99 -8.28
C ARG A 13 0.81 6.33 -7.45
N ILE A 14 0.65 6.32 -6.12
CA ILE A 14 1.57 7.03 -5.21
C ILE A 14 2.84 6.22 -4.95
N GLY A 15 2.83 4.90 -5.18
CA GLY A 15 4.00 4.05 -4.96
C GLY A 15 4.50 4.01 -3.51
N ASN A 16 3.68 4.47 -2.55
CA ASN A 16 4.03 4.46 -1.14
C ASN A 16 4.14 3.03 -0.60
N GLN A 17 5.01 2.84 0.39
CA GLN A 17 5.03 1.65 1.23
C GLN A 17 3.88 1.72 2.25
N ALA A 18 3.37 0.57 2.66
CA ALA A 18 2.42 0.48 3.77
C ALA A 18 3.08 -0.06 5.02
N ALA A 19 2.47 0.17 6.17
CA ALA A 19 2.91 -0.36 7.45
C ALA A 19 1.75 -0.83 8.33
N LEU A 20 2.04 -1.80 9.19
CA LEU A 20 1.23 -2.19 10.35
C LEU A 20 2.04 -1.88 11.62
N MET A 21 1.38 -1.42 12.68
CA MET A 21 2.00 -1.22 13.99
C MET A 21 1.57 -2.35 14.91
N GLU A 22 2.53 -3.19 15.29
CA GLU A 22 2.38 -4.19 16.34
C GLU A 22 2.70 -3.55 17.69
N LEU A 23 1.86 -3.83 18.68
CA LEU A 23 2.07 -3.45 20.08
C LEU A 23 2.17 -4.75 20.88
N SER A 24 3.28 -4.93 21.58
CA SER A 24 3.44 -6.06 22.50
C SER A 24 2.76 -5.80 23.85
N ASP A 25 2.65 -6.82 24.70
CA ASP A 25 2.09 -6.70 26.05
C ASP A 25 2.84 -5.69 26.93
N ASN A 26 4.14 -5.49 26.67
CA ASN A 26 4.98 -4.49 27.33
C ASN A 26 4.87 -3.11 26.69
N LEU A 27 3.84 -2.88 25.85
CA LEU A 27 3.64 -1.67 25.04
C LEU A 27 4.82 -1.32 24.12
N ALA A 28 5.69 -2.29 23.82
CA ALA A 28 6.76 -2.07 22.84
C ALA A 28 6.17 -2.05 21.43
N GLU A 29 6.47 -0.99 20.70
CA GLU A 29 6.00 -0.72 19.35
C GLU A 29 6.93 -1.35 18.31
N LYS A 30 6.36 -1.96 17.27
CA LYS A 30 7.11 -2.47 16.11
C LYS A 30 6.33 -2.21 14.83
N PHE A 31 7.01 -1.70 13.81
CA PHE A 31 6.39 -1.44 12.51
C PHE A 31 6.77 -2.51 11.50
N LEU A 32 5.76 -3.14 10.91
CA LEU A 32 5.91 -4.07 9.79
C LEU A 32 5.61 -3.34 8.49
N CYS A 33 6.65 -3.01 7.71
CA CYS A 33 6.49 -2.31 6.44
C CYS A 33 6.44 -3.30 5.26
N PHE A 34 5.50 -3.11 4.34
CA PHE A 34 5.26 -4.01 3.21
C PHE A 34 4.91 -3.29 1.90
N GLN A 35 5.20 -3.95 0.80
CA GLN A 35 4.96 -3.49 -0.57
C GLN A 35 3.65 -4.04 -1.12
N PRO A 36 3.13 -3.51 -2.25
CA PRO A 36 1.95 -4.08 -2.90
C PRO A 36 2.18 -5.54 -3.25
N ALA A 37 1.12 -6.35 -3.11
CA ALA A 37 1.18 -7.73 -3.56
C ALA A 37 1.54 -7.80 -5.06
N PRO A 38 2.31 -8.81 -5.49
CA PRO A 38 2.56 -9.06 -6.90
C PRO A 38 1.23 -9.15 -7.66
N ARG A 39 1.14 -8.47 -8.80
CA ARG A 39 -0.05 -8.55 -9.65
C ARG A 39 -0.06 -9.91 -10.37
N PRO A 40 -1.15 -10.69 -10.32
CA PRO A 40 -1.26 -11.87 -11.16
C PRO A 40 -1.11 -11.47 -12.64
N GLY A 41 -0.51 -12.35 -13.45
CA GLY A 41 -0.25 -12.10 -14.86
C GLY A 41 -1.49 -11.53 -15.57
N LYS A 42 -1.32 -10.40 -16.25
CA LYS A 42 -2.43 -9.68 -16.90
C LYS A 42 -3.04 -10.55 -18.01
N PRO A 43 -4.37 -10.74 -18.07
CA PRO A 43 -5.03 -10.72 -19.37
C PRO A 43 -4.82 -9.32 -19.95
N ASP A 44 -4.56 -9.24 -21.26
CA ASP A 44 -4.29 -8.00 -21.96
C ASP A 44 -5.56 -7.14 -22.04
N ILE A 45 -5.89 -6.46 -20.94
CA ILE A 45 -7.01 -5.53 -20.89
C ILE A 45 -6.42 -4.13 -21.09
N SER A 46 -6.51 -3.66 -22.33
CA SER A 46 -6.36 -2.25 -22.71
C SER A 46 -7.48 -1.42 -22.05
N ARG A 47 -7.39 -1.20 -20.74
CA ARG A 47 -8.22 -0.20 -20.05
C ARG A 47 -7.42 1.08 -19.94
N ARG A 48 -7.50 1.92 -20.99
CA ARG A 48 -7.00 3.30 -20.91
C ARG A 48 -7.84 4.04 -19.87
N VAL A 49 -7.19 4.55 -18.84
CA VAL A 49 -7.84 5.39 -17.84
C VAL A 49 -8.10 6.75 -18.48
N PRO A 50 -9.31 7.33 -18.37
CA PRO A 50 -9.59 8.66 -18.90
C PRO A 50 -8.66 9.74 -18.34
N GLU A 51 -8.33 10.72 -19.18
CA GLU A 51 -7.32 11.75 -18.91
C GLU A 51 -7.66 12.67 -17.73
N TYR A 52 -8.95 12.81 -17.39
CA TYR A 52 -9.40 13.60 -16.25
C TYR A 52 -9.04 13.00 -14.88
N PHE A 53 -8.56 11.76 -14.84
CA PHE A 53 -8.08 11.14 -13.61
C PHE A 53 -6.60 11.41 -13.34
N ILE A 54 -5.85 12.09 -14.22
CA ILE A 54 -4.42 12.40 -14.02
C ILE A 54 -4.26 13.67 -13.19
#